data_AF-A0A2A3XSX8-F1
#
_entry.id   AF-A0A2A3XSX8-F1
#
_cell.length_a   1.000
_cell.length_b   1.000
_cell.length_c   1.000
_cell.angle_alpha   90.00
_cell.angle_beta   90.00
_cell.angle_gamma   90.00
#
_symmetry.space_group_name_H-M   'P 1'
#
loop_
_entity.id
_entity.type
_entity.pdbx_description
1 polymer ?
#
loop_
_entity_poly.entity_id
_entity_poly.type
_entity_poly.pdbx_seq_one_letter_code
_entity_poly.pdbx_strand_id
1 'polypeptide(L)'
;MNLLLATVLWVAGSTQFALAFQQLARANPTEQIPLFGRPKHHPGEIYVYRAIAFLLLIVAVLAWEEAVGLWAILLIFLGVIPTIVLNTRHNHRIQAKTDPSSQ
;
A
#
# COMPACT_ATOMS: atom_id res chain seq x y z
N MET A 1 25.89 -0.11 -4.34
CA MET A 1 24.71 -0.63 -5.09
C MET A 1 24.21 0.42 -6.11
N ASN A 2 23.59 0.06 -7.25
CA ASN A 2 23.12 1.05 -8.25
C ASN A 2 21.83 1.76 -7.78
N LEU A 3 21.90 3.08 -7.56
CA LEU A 3 20.76 3.93 -7.16
C LEU A 3 19.54 3.78 -8.07
N LEU A 4 19.77 3.54 -9.36
CA LEU A 4 18.70 3.30 -10.32
C LEU A 4 17.93 2.03 -9.97
N LEU A 5 18.65 0.94 -9.66
CA LEU A 5 18.04 -0.33 -9.27
C LEU A 5 17.23 -0.18 -7.97
N ALA A 6 17.79 0.52 -6.97
CA ALA A 6 17.09 0.80 -5.72
C ALA A 6 15.76 1.55 -5.97
N THR A 7 15.81 2.59 -6.80
CA THR A 7 14.62 3.36 -7.20
C THR A 7 13.59 2.49 -7.93
N VAL A 8 14.02 1.64 -8.87
CA VAL A 8 13.12 0.73 -9.59
C VAL A 8 12.44 -0.26 -8.64
N LEU A 9 13.21 -0.87 -7.72
CA LEU A 9 12.67 -1.78 -6.71
C LEU A 9 11.66 -1.08 -5.80
N TRP A 10 11.95 0.16 -5.40
CA TRP A 10 11.06 0.94 -4.57
C TRP A 10 9.75 1.30 -5.26
N VAL A 11 9.81 1.73 -6.53
CA VAL A 11 8.61 2.00 -7.34
C VAL A 11 7.81 0.72 -7.51
N ALA A 12 8.45 -0.39 -7.88
CA ALA A 12 7.80 -1.69 -8.04
C ALA A 12 7.10 -2.16 -6.75
N GLY A 13 7.79 -2.06 -5.60
CA GLY A 13 7.23 -2.39 -4.29
C GLY A 13 6.02 -1.53 -3.93
N SER A 14 6.13 -0.21 -4.14
CA SER A 14 5.05 0.74 -3.87
C SER A 14 3.82 0.51 -4.76
N THR A 15 4.05 0.27 -6.06
CA THR A 15 2.98 -0.07 -7.01
C THR A 15 2.31 -1.40 -6.65
N GLN A 16 3.09 -2.43 -6.33
CA GLN A 16 2.54 -3.73 -5.92
C GLN A 16 1.70 -3.61 -4.65
N PHE A 17 2.16 -2.81 -3.67
CA PHE A 17 1.39 -2.56 -2.45
C PHE A 17 0.04 -1.89 -2.75
N ALA A 18 0.03 -0.91 -3.65
CA ALA A 18 -1.19 -0.24 -4.10
C ALA A 18 -2.13 -1.18 -4.89
N LEU A 19 -1.59 -2.03 -5.75
CA LEU A 19 -2.37 -3.04 -6.49
C LEU A 19 -2.99 -4.07 -5.55
N ALA A 20 -2.24 -4.54 -4.53
CA ALA A 20 -2.77 -5.42 -3.50
C ALA A 20 -3.93 -4.76 -2.73
N PHE A 21 -3.84 -3.45 -2.46
CA PHE A 21 -4.96 -2.71 -1.88
C PHE A 21 -6.16 -2.61 -2.83
N GLN A 22 -5.95 -2.37 -4.12
CA GLN A 22 -7.05 -2.32 -5.09
C GLN A 22 -7.78 -3.67 -5.19
N GLN A 23 -7.05 -4.79 -5.13
CA GLN A 23 -7.67 -6.11 -5.07
C GLN A 23 -8.50 -6.29 -3.79
N LEU A 24 -7.99 -5.81 -2.66
CA LEU A 24 -8.74 -5.83 -1.40
C LEU A 24 -10.00 -4.96 -1.46
N ALA A 25 -9.93 -3.77 -2.06
CA ALA A 25 -11.07 -2.89 -2.29
C ALA A 25 -12.12 -3.51 -3.20
N ARG A 26 -11.70 -4.25 -4.23
CA ARG A 26 -12.61 -5.02 -5.10
C ARG A 26 -13.28 -6.18 -4.36
N ALA A 27 -12.57 -6.83 -3.43
CA ALA A 27 -13.14 -7.87 -2.57
C ALA A 27 -14.11 -7.32 -1.51
N ASN A 28 -14.06 -6.01 -1.21
CA ASN A 28 -14.92 -5.35 -0.23
C ASN A 28 -15.58 -4.10 -0.85
N PRO A 29 -16.47 -4.25 -1.87
CA PRO A 29 -16.98 -3.12 -2.66
C PRO A 29 -17.99 -2.24 -1.92
N THR A 30 -18.56 -2.73 -0.82
CA THR A 30 -19.64 -2.07 -0.06
C THR A 30 -19.26 -1.75 1.38
N GLU A 31 -18.03 -2.06 1.78
CA GLU A 31 -17.59 -1.95 3.16
C GLU A 31 -16.32 -1.13 3.29
N GLN A 32 -16.17 -0.44 4.42
CA GLN A 32 -14.96 0.30 4.73
C GLN A 32 -13.83 -0.67 5.06
N ILE A 33 -12.62 -0.34 4.60
CA ILE A 33 -11.42 -1.11 4.89
C ILE A 33 -10.67 -0.43 6.03
N PRO A 34 -10.49 -1.10 7.19
CA PRO A 34 -9.74 -0.51 8.29
C PRO A 34 -8.27 -0.37 7.91
N LEU A 35 -7.68 0.77 8.30
CA LEU A 35 -6.25 1.03 8.09
C LEU A 35 -5.38 0.12 8.96
N PHE A 36 -5.87 -0.18 10.16
CA PHE A 36 -5.33 -1.19 11.09
C PHE A 36 -6.44 -2.17 11.47
N GLY A 37 -6.24 -3.45 11.20
CA GLY A 37 -7.22 -4.50 11.50
C GLY A 37 -7.44 -5.46 10.34
N ARG A 38 -8.46 -6.31 10.47
CA ARG A 38 -8.83 -7.28 9.43
C ARG A 38 -10.11 -6.80 8.72
N PRO A 39 -10.08 -6.59 7.39
CA PRO A 39 -11.30 -6.39 6.62
C PRO A 39 -12.11 -7.69 6.59
N LYS A 40 -13.41 -7.58 6.30
CA LYS A 40 -14.34 -8.72 6.33
C LYS A 40 -13.99 -9.80 5.32
N HIS A 41 -13.62 -9.41 4.09
CA HIS A 41 -13.13 -10.33 3.07
C HIS A 41 -11.66 -10.04 2.76
N HIS A 42 -10.77 -10.95 3.12
CA HIS A 42 -9.34 -10.83 2.83
C HIS A 42 -8.83 -12.08 2.11
N PRO A 43 -8.86 -12.11 0.77
CA PRO A 43 -8.28 -13.20 0.00
C PRO A 43 -6.83 -13.51 0.41
N GLY A 44 -6.49 -14.80 0.50
CA GLY A 44 -5.18 -15.25 0.96
C GLY A 44 -4.02 -14.73 0.10
N GLU A 45 -4.25 -14.64 -1.21
CA GLU A 45 -3.31 -14.14 -2.22
C GLU A 45 -2.81 -12.71 -1.92
N ILE A 46 -3.66 -11.88 -1.29
CA ILE A 46 -3.30 -10.50 -0.94
C ILE A 46 -2.17 -10.48 0.11
N TYR A 47 -2.09 -11.48 0.98
CA TYR A 47 -0.94 -11.61 1.90
C TYR A 47 0.36 -11.85 1.13
N VAL A 48 0.32 -12.67 0.08
CA VAL A 48 1.48 -12.95 -0.77
C VAL A 48 1.91 -11.68 -1.51
N TYR A 49 0.98 -10.96 -2.13
CA TYR A 49 1.29 -9.71 -2.83
C TYR A 49 1.86 -8.63 -1.88
N ARG A 50 1.32 -8.52 -0.67
CA ARG A 50 1.86 -7.61 0.36
C ARG A 50 3.25 -8.03 0.81
N ALA A 51 3.50 -9.32 1.03
CA ALA A 51 4.82 -9.81 1.40
C ALA A 51 5.87 -9.50 0.32
N ILE A 52 5.53 -9.73 -0.96
CA ILE A 52 6.40 -9.39 -2.09
C ILE A 52 6.67 -7.88 -2.13
N ALA A 53 5.64 -7.05 -1.97
CA ALA A 53 5.80 -5.60 -1.93
C ALA A 53 6.73 -5.15 -0.79
N PHE A 54 6.58 -5.69 0.41
CA PHE A 54 7.47 -5.39 1.54
C PHE A 54 8.90 -5.82 1.28
N LEU A 55 9.13 -7.00 0.71
CA LEU A 55 10.47 -7.46 0.36
C LEU A 55 11.15 -6.52 -0.64
N LEU A 56 10.43 -6.09 -1.68
CA LEU A 56 10.94 -5.13 -2.66
C LEU A 56 11.32 -3.79 -2.01
N LEU A 57 10.48 -3.28 -1.10
CA LEU A 57 10.77 -2.03 -0.37
C LEU A 57 11.96 -2.17 0.57
N ILE A 58 12.10 -3.30 1.29
CA ILE A 58 13.23 -3.57 2.17
C ILE A 58 14.52 -3.62 1.36
N VAL A 59 14.56 -4.38 0.27
CA VAL A 59 15.75 -4.47 -0.59
C VAL A 59 16.11 -3.09 -1.17
N ALA A 60 15.12 -2.29 -1.56
CA ALA A 60 15.36 -0.92 -2.02
C ALA A 60 15.98 -0.02 -0.94
N VAL A 61 15.51 -0.11 0.31
CA VAL A 61 16.08 0.66 1.43
C VAL A 61 17.50 0.22 1.75
N LEU A 62 17.76 -1.09 1.82
CA LEU A 62 19.11 -1.60 2.03
C LEU A 62 20.07 -1.14 0.91
N ALA A 63 19.57 -1.07 -0.33
CA ALA A 63 20.32 -0.53 -1.46
C ALA A 63 20.58 0.99 -1.38
N TRP A 64 19.70 1.75 -0.71
CA TRP A 64 19.86 3.19 -0.49
C TRP A 64 20.64 3.54 0.78
N GLU A 65 20.89 2.59 1.67
CA GLU A 65 21.62 2.81 2.93
C GLU A 65 23.01 3.42 2.68
N GLU A 66 23.73 2.94 1.66
CA GLU A 66 25.05 3.48 1.28
C GLU A 66 24.99 4.96 0.86
N ALA A 67 23.86 5.44 0.35
CA ALA A 67 23.72 6.77 -0.23
C ALA A 67 23.07 7.80 0.70
N VAL A 68 22.08 7.37 1.48
CA VAL A 68 21.26 8.26 2.32
C VAL A 68 21.29 7.85 3.80
N GLY A 69 22.02 6.78 4.15
CA GLY A 69 22.12 6.26 5.51
C GLY A 69 20.76 5.82 6.05
N LEU A 70 20.60 5.96 7.37
CA LEU A 70 19.37 5.60 8.08
C LEU A 70 18.12 6.36 7.58
N TRP A 71 18.28 7.50 6.90
CA TRP A 71 17.17 8.24 6.31
C TRP A 71 16.44 7.46 5.20
N ALA A 72 17.08 6.44 4.61
CA ALA A 72 16.45 5.56 3.63
C ALA A 72 15.19 4.87 4.17
N ILE A 73 15.08 4.64 5.48
CA ILE A 73 13.89 4.07 6.12
C ILE A 73 12.65 4.95 5.88
N LEU A 74 12.81 6.28 5.82
CA LEU A 74 11.68 7.19 5.56
C LEU A 74 11.05 6.96 4.18
N LEU A 75 11.81 6.44 3.22
CA LEU A 75 11.34 6.17 1.88
C LEU A 75 10.29 5.04 1.87
N ILE A 76 10.31 4.10 2.82
CA ILE A 76 9.24 3.08 2.94
C ILE A 76 7.89 3.76 3.19
N PHE A 77 7.85 4.73 4.10
CA PHE A 77 6.62 5.43 4.41
C PHE A 77 6.10 6.22 3.21
N LEU A 78 7.00 6.82 2.42
CA LEU A 78 6.62 7.49 1.17
C LEU A 78 6.00 6.49 0.16
N GLY A 79 6.52 5.26 0.10
CA GLY A 79 6.02 4.23 -0.80
C GLY A 79 4.61 3.74 -0.47
N VAL A 80 4.19 3.91 0.79
CA VAL A 80 2.85 3.52 1.27
C VAL A 80 1.80 4.61 1.01
N ILE A 81 2.19 5.86 0.75
CA ILE A 81 1.27 7.00 0.54
C ILE A 81 0.19 6.70 -0.51
N PRO A 82 0.49 6.15 -1.70
CA PRO A 82 -0.54 5.86 -2.70
C PRO A 82 -1.64 4.93 -2.16
N THR A 83 -1.28 3.98 -1.31
CA THR A 83 -2.22 3.04 -0.70
C THR A 83 -3.11 3.73 0.34
N ILE A 84 -2.55 4.64 1.14
CA ILE A 84 -3.34 5.44 2.09
C ILE A 84 -4.36 6.30 1.32
N VAL A 85 -3.93 6.97 0.24
CA VAL A 85 -4.81 7.78 -0.60
C VAL A 85 -5.94 6.94 -1.21
N LEU A 86 -5.63 5.76 -1.73
CA LEU A 86 -6.63 4.84 -2.26
C LEU A 86 -7.61 4.36 -1.18
N ASN A 87 -7.12 4.08 0.03
CA ASN A 87 -7.95 3.66 1.15
C ASN A 87 -8.92 4.75 1.59
N THR A 88 -8.40 5.96 1.82
CA THR A 88 -9.22 7.12 2.20
C THR A 88 -10.27 7.41 1.13
N ARG A 89 -9.91 7.37 -0.16
CA ARG A 89 -10.86 7.54 -1.27
C ARG A 89 -11.92 6.46 -1.31
N HIS A 90 -11.56 5.20 -1.11
CA HIS A 90 -12.52 4.08 -1.05
C HIS A 90 -13.49 4.28 0.11
N ASN A 91 -12.97 4.50 1.32
CA ASN A 91 -13.80 4.63 2.52
C ASN A 91 -14.73 5.85 2.47
N HIS A 92 -14.28 7.00 1.96
CA HIS A 92 -15.17 8.16 1.77
C HIS A 92 -16.31 7.85 0.78
N ARG A 93 -16.04 7.10 -0.29
CA ARG A 93 -17.09 6.69 -1.25
C ARG A 93 -18.11 5.77 -0.60
N ILE A 94 -17.68 4.86 0.28
CA ILE A 94 -18.60 3.97 1.00
C ILE A 94 -19.41 4.76 2.04
N GLN A 95 -18.76 5.66 2.78
CA GLN A 95 -19.44 6.51 3.76
C GLN A 95 -20.53 7.36 3.11
N ALA A 96 -20.23 8.02 1.98
CA ALA A 96 -21.21 8.83 1.24
C ALA A 96 -22.41 8.03 0.73
N LYS A 97 -22.25 6.72 0.45
CA LYS A 97 -23.36 5.83 0.06
C LYS A 97 -24.22 5.35 1.23
N THR A 98 -23.66 5.35 2.43
CA THR A 98 -24.28 4.79 3.63
C THR A 98 -24.92 5.88 4.50
N ASP A 99 -24.63 7.16 4.24
CA ASP A 99 -25.15 8.29 4.99
C ASP A 99 -26.63 8.60 4.63
N PRO A 100 -27.59 8.38 5.56
CA PRO A 100 -29.01 8.59 5.29
C PRO A 100 -29.40 10.04 5.02
N SER A 101 -28.57 11.03 5.35
CA SER A 101 -28.86 12.46 5.10
C SER A 101 -28.55 12.93 3.68
N SER A 102 -28.16 12.01 2.79
CA SER A 102 -27.84 12.30 1.38
C SER A 102 -28.93 11.87 0.39
N GLN A 103 -30.09 11.42 0.89
CA GLN A 103 -31.33 11.19 0.14
C GLN A 103 -32.40 12.20 0.57
#